data_AF-A0A7C6YYR6-F1
#
_entry.id   AF-A0A7C6YYR6-F1
#
_cell.length_a   1.000
_cell.length_b   1.000
_cell.length_c   1.000
_cell.angle_alpha   90.00
_cell.angle_beta   90.00
_cell.angle_gamma   90.00
#
_symmetry.space_group_name_H-M   'P 1'
#
loop_
_entity.id
_entity.type
_entity.pdbx_description
1 polymer ?
#
loop_
_entity_poly.entity_id
_entity_poly.type
_entity_poly.pdbx_seq_one_letter_code
_entity_poly.pdbx_strand_id
1 'polypeptide(L)' 'ISLIPFSEKVEGVTTKRLYYPLDNATLETGPTRGISNEFTDDTAEVSIKRGLLLVIKARD' A
#
# COMPACT_ATOMS: atom_id res chain seq x y z
N ILE A 1 -9.14 0.11 -0.32
CA ILE A 1 -7.90 -0.55 0.17
C ILE A 1 -7.05 0.50 0.84
N SER A 2 -6.66 0.32 2.09
CA SER A 2 -5.73 1.24 2.76
C SER A 2 -4.39 0.53 2.99
N LEU A 3 -3.30 1.16 2.58
CA LEU A 3 -1.92 0.68 2.76
C LEU A 3 -1.24 1.52 3.82
N ILE A 4 -0.90 0.96 4.98
CA ILE A 4 -0.37 1.70 6.13
C ILE A 4 0.96 1.06 6.58
N PRO A 5 2.06 1.83 6.66
CA PRO A 5 3.32 1.36 7.23
C PRO A 5 3.14 0.97 8.69
N PHE A 6 3.47 -0.27 9.04
CA PHE A 6 3.45 -0.76 10.42
C PHE A 6 4.85 -0.81 11.04
N SER A 7 5.90 -0.84 10.22
CA SER A 7 7.29 -0.58 10.62
C SER A 7 7.72 0.84 10.23
N GLU A 8 8.81 1.33 10.83
CA GLU A 8 9.37 2.67 10.57
C GLU A 8 9.43 3.04 9.07
N LYS A 9 9.83 2.06 8.26
CA LYS A 9 9.90 2.14 6.81
C LYS A 9 9.42 0.83 6.17
N VAL A 10 8.74 0.94 5.03
CA VAL A 10 8.37 -0.15 4.14
C VAL A 10 8.92 0.19 2.75
N GLU A 11 9.80 -0.67 2.23
CA GLU A 11 10.58 -0.39 1.02
C GLU A 11 10.15 -1.30 -0.12
N GLY A 12 10.20 -0.75 -1.34
CA GLY A 12 9.87 -1.48 -2.55
C GLY A 12 8.39 -1.82 -2.68
N VAL A 13 7.51 -0.95 -2.18
CA VAL A 13 6.06 -1.10 -2.30
C VAL A 13 5.66 -0.93 -3.76
N THR A 14 5.11 -1.99 -4.33
CA THR A 14 4.60 -1.99 -5.71
C THR A 14 3.15 -2.46 -5.70
N THR A 15 2.30 -1.76 -6.44
CA THR A 15 0.88 -2.10 -6.55
C THR A 15 0.46 -2.23 -8.00
N LYS A 16 -0.48 -3.14 -8.27
CA LYS A 16 -1.08 -3.32 -9.59
C LYS A 16 -2.59 -3.39 -9.48
N ARG A 17 -3.27 -2.93 -10.54
CA ARG A 17 -4.74 -2.88 -10.64
C ARG A 17 -5.39 -2.10 -9.48
N LEU A 18 -4.68 -1.04 -9.06
CA LEU A 18 -5.13 -0.07 -8.09
C LEU A 18 -5.05 1.33 -8.71
N TYR A 19 -5.99 2.20 -8.36
CA TYR A 19 -6.15 3.52 -8.97
C TYR A 19 -4.92 4.42 -8.73
N TYR A 20 -4.30 4.31 -7.57
CA TYR A 20 -3.02 4.95 -7.24
C TYR A 20 -1.90 3.91 -7.31
N PRO A 21 -1.29 3.67 -8.49
CA PRO A 21 -0.21 2.70 -8.61
C PRO A 21 1.04 3.19 -7.88
N LEU A 22 1.75 2.23 -7.29
CA LEU A 22 3.07 2.44 -6.72
C LEU A 22 4.05 1.55 -7.47
N ASP A 23 5.23 2.10 -7.74
CA ASP A 23 6.34 1.36 -8.35
C ASP A 23 7.58 1.52 -7.47
N ASN A 24 7.97 0.43 -6.81
CA ASN A 24 9.13 0.37 -5.92
C ASN A 24 9.19 1.52 -4.88
N ALA A 25 8.03 1.97 -4.42
CA ALA A 25 7.90 3.13 -3.54
C ALA A 25 8.36 2.81 -2.12
N THR A 26 8.67 3.86 -1.36
CA THR A 26 8.98 3.76 0.06
C THR A 26 7.90 4.48 0.85
N LEU A 27 7.33 3.78 1.84
CA LEU A 27 6.39 4.36 2.80
C LEU A 27 7.05 4.42 4.18
N GLU A 28 6.88 5.52 4.90
CA GLU A 28 7.49 5.75 6.21
C GLU A 28 6.39 6.01 7.25
N THR A 29 6.57 5.57 8.49
CA THR A 29 5.64 5.92 9.57
C THR A 29 5.71 7.40 9.87
N GLY A 30 4.55 8.07 9.84
CA GLY A 30 4.40 9.49 10.10
C GLY A 30 2.93 9.90 10.05
N PRO A 31 2.61 11.18 10.33
CA PRO A 31 1.23 11.64 10.53
C PRO A 31 0.29 11.43 9.34
N THR A 32 0.82 11.24 8.13
CA THR A 32 0.04 11.15 6.88
C THR A 32 0.69 10.28 5.81
N ARG A 33 0.93 8.99 6.08
CA ARG A 33 1.55 8.09 5.08
C ARG A 33 0.83 6.76 4.86
N GLY A 34 -0.46 6.73 5.13
CA GLY A 34 -1.36 5.71 4.63
C GLY A 34 -1.89 6.08 3.24
N ILE A 35 -1.92 5.13 2.29
CA ILE A 35 -2.52 5.35 0.97
C ILE A 35 -3.90 4.70 0.95
N SER A 36 -4.95 5.51 0.83
CA SER A 36 -6.29 5.02 0.50
C SER A 36 -6.39 4.84 -1.01
N ASN A 37 -6.66 3.63 -1.44
CA ASN A 37 -6.59 3.17 -2.81
C ASN A 37 -7.86 2.40 -3.21
N GLU A 38 -8.15 2.38 -4.50
CA GLU A 38 -9.34 1.77 -5.07
C GLU A 38 -8.96 0.71 -6.10
N PHE A 39 -9.74 -0.38 -6.18
CA PHE A 39 -9.55 -1.39 -7.21
C PHE A 39 -9.93 -0.82 -8.58
N THR A 40 -9.11 -1.09 -9.59
CA THR A 40 -9.46 -0.79 -10.98
C THR A 40 -9.91 -2.03 -11.75
N ASP A 41 -9.92 -3.19 -11.08
CA ASP A 41 -10.17 -4.52 -11.65
C ASP A 41 -10.67 -5.47 -10.54
N ASP A 42 -11.07 -6.71 -10.88
CA ASP A 42 -11.59 -7.70 -9.92
C ASP A 42 -10.55 -8.14 -8.87
N THR A 43 -9.27 -7.99 -9.20
CA THR A 43 -8.14 -8.36 -8.34
C THR A 43 -7.13 -7.23 -8.28
N ALA A 44 -6.40 -7.15 -7.16
CA ALA A 44 -5.30 -6.22 -6.98
C ALA A 44 -4.09 -6.95 -6.38
N GLU A 45 -2.89 -6.51 -6.74
CA GLU A 45 -1.64 -7.06 -6.21
C GLU A 45 -0.91 -5.97 -5.41
N VAL A 46 -0.38 -6.36 -4.25
CA VAL A 46 0.47 -5.52 -3.41
C VAL A 46 1.68 -6.35 -3.03
N SER A 47 2.88 -5.85 -3.31
CA SER A 47 4.15 -6.50 -2.93
C SER A 47 5.09 -5.50 -2.27
N ILE A 48 5.91 -5.98 -1.34
CA ILE A 48 6.93 -5.21 -0.64
C ILE A 48 8.26 -5.96 -0.68
N LYS A 49 9.38 -5.24 -0.60
CA LYS A 49 10.73 -5.83 -0.48
C LYS A 49 11.17 -5.96 0.97
N ARG A 50 10.86 -4.97 1.81
CA ARG A 50 11.30 -4.94 3.23
C ARG A 50 10.32 -4.15 4.10
N GLY A 51 10.19 -4.57 5.36
CA GLY A 51 9.32 -3.93 6.36
C GLY A 51 7.99 -4.64 6.56
N LEU A 52 7.07 -3.99 7.28
CA LEU A 52 5.74 -4.49 7.59
C LEU A 52 4.69 -3.51 7.08
N LEU A 53 3.80 -4.00 6.21
CA LEU A 53 2.71 -3.23 5.63
C LEU A 53 1.37 -3.77 6.12
N LEU A 54 0.57 -2.93 6.76
CA LEU A 54 -0.82 -3.24 7.10
C LEU A 54 -1.70 -2.90 5.90
N VAL A 55 -2.46 -3.90 5.43
CA VAL A 55 -3.41 -3.74 4.33
C VAL A 55 -4.82 -3.93 4.86
N ILE A 56 -5.66 -2.89 4.71
CA ILE A 56 -7.05 -2.92 5.15
C ILE A 56 -7.95 -2.87 3.92
N LYS A 57 -8.79 -3.90 3.75
CA LYS A 57 -9.91 -3.86 2.81
C LYS A 57 -11.18 -3.48 3.57
N ALA A 58 -11.55 -2.21 3.52
CA ALA A 58 -12.86 -1.77 4.00
C ALA A 58 -13.96 -2.35 3.10
N ARG A 59 -15.12 -2.63 3.68
CA ARG A 59 -16.38 -2.92 3.00
C ARG A 59 -17.31 -1.76 3.32
N ASP A 60 -17.45 -0.84 2.39
CA ASP A 60 -18.57 0.09 2.28
C ASP A 60 -19.12 -0.01 0.85
#